data_AF-A0A3M8QQZ1-F1
#
_entry.id   AF-A0A3M8QQZ1-F1
#
_cell.length_a   1.000
_cell.length_b   1.000
_cell.length_c   1.000
_cell.angle_alpha   90.00
_cell.angle_beta   90.00
_cell.angle_gamma   90.00
#
_symmetry.space_group_name_H-M   'P 1'
#
loop_
_entity.id
_entity.type
_entity.pdbx_description
1 polymer ?
#
loop_
_entity_poly.entity_id
_entity_poly.type
_entity_poly.pdbx_seq_one_letter_code
_entity_poly.pdbx_strand_id
1 'polypeptide(L)'
;MPVFLLPEFIADLQDHADAHFARRVLQKTLRPDGKFRPDAEDHRYEGVEDAWIRYVSRQRTAYRVIYLKYRDNIYLYRAGEHSIEDRLTEPATGAVEAAVPVVEAGPELAAAIAAMPALHTPQASAPLINRFKRNVPSPQVNREIFSRRNLPHKDIWLVAPFIDCDLFAPTAAFGKLLLDQVEDGASVVLITAPPKDKNIDWMENLAERQVTIFVYPRLHTKLYCFIFDENRRYERGLQHGDRYSSLILLGSANLTSPGMALGSGRCNEELCYAVPEDEIDFVEEYVAELMLRGYELPDVRRFLARGQWQKMENEKW
;
A
#
# COMPACT_ATOMS: atom_id res chain seq x y z
N MET A 1 -27.17 5.88 -22.73
CA MET A 1 -26.47 5.18 -23.82
C MET A 1 -26.65 3.69 -23.58
N PRO A 2 -27.27 2.96 -24.51
CA PRO A 2 -27.34 1.50 -24.48
C PRO A 2 -25.93 0.91 -24.46
N VAL A 3 -25.76 -0.18 -23.72
CA VAL A 3 -24.48 -0.89 -23.64
C VAL A 3 -24.65 -2.29 -24.22
N PHE A 4 -23.65 -2.74 -24.96
CA PHE A 4 -23.60 -4.06 -25.55
C PHE A 4 -22.27 -4.73 -25.17
N LEU A 5 -22.29 -6.04 -25.00
CA LEU A 5 -21.12 -6.87 -24.73
C LEU A 5 -20.74 -7.62 -26.00
N LEU A 6 -19.53 -7.38 -26.50
CA LEU A 6 -19.01 -8.16 -27.63
C LEU A 6 -18.60 -9.56 -27.17
N PRO A 7 -18.65 -10.58 -28.05
CA PRO A 7 -18.28 -11.95 -27.71
C PRO A 7 -16.87 -12.06 -27.09
N GLU A 8 -15.92 -11.30 -27.61
CA GLU A 8 -14.53 -11.28 -27.13
C GLU A 8 -14.43 -10.73 -25.71
N PHE A 9 -15.24 -9.72 -25.37
CA PHE A 9 -15.32 -9.19 -24.01
C PHE A 9 -15.87 -10.24 -23.04
N ILE A 10 -16.90 -10.98 -23.45
CA ILE A 10 -17.48 -12.05 -22.62
C ILE A 10 -16.45 -13.15 -22.38
N ALA A 11 -15.73 -13.57 -23.43
CA ALA A 11 -14.66 -14.55 -23.32
C ALA A 11 -13.55 -14.07 -22.37
N ASP A 12 -13.10 -12.82 -22.51
CA ASP A 12 -12.12 -12.23 -21.59
C ASP A 12 -12.58 -12.28 -20.12
N LEU A 13 -13.87 -12.05 -19.84
CA LEU A 13 -14.41 -12.15 -18.48
C LEU A 13 -14.47 -13.58 -17.94
N GLN A 14 -14.69 -14.57 -18.80
CA GLN A 14 -14.84 -15.98 -18.42
C GLN A 14 -13.49 -16.69 -18.26
N ASP A 15 -12.54 -16.38 -19.15
CA ASP A 15 -11.27 -17.11 -19.25
C ASP A 15 -10.17 -16.53 -18.36
N HIS A 16 -10.42 -15.39 -17.69
CA HIS A 16 -9.43 -14.76 -16.83
C HIS A 16 -9.20 -15.53 -15.51
N ALA A 17 -7.94 -15.73 -15.13
CA ALA A 17 -7.57 -16.54 -13.96
C ALA A 17 -7.92 -15.90 -12.60
N ASP A 18 -8.01 -14.57 -12.52
CA ASP A 18 -8.45 -13.86 -11.30
C ASP A 18 -9.98 -13.94 -11.14
N ALA A 19 -10.43 -14.64 -10.10
CA ALA A 19 -11.83 -14.79 -9.71
C ALA A 19 -12.57 -13.47 -9.44
N HIS A 20 -11.85 -12.35 -9.24
CA HIS A 20 -12.42 -11.03 -9.01
C HIS A 20 -12.39 -10.11 -10.24
N PHE A 21 -11.75 -10.54 -11.33
CA PHE A 21 -11.55 -9.74 -12.53
C PHE A 21 -12.87 -9.28 -13.14
N ALA A 22 -13.76 -10.21 -13.46
CA ALA A 22 -15.02 -9.90 -14.13
C ALA A 22 -15.88 -8.92 -13.32
N ARG A 23 -15.93 -9.10 -12.00
CA ARG A 23 -16.64 -8.19 -11.09
C ARG A 23 -16.05 -6.79 -11.13
N ARG A 24 -14.73 -6.63 -11.03
CA ARG A 24 -14.07 -5.31 -11.03
C ARG A 24 -14.31 -4.59 -12.36
N VAL A 25 -14.18 -5.31 -13.47
CA VAL A 25 -14.45 -4.80 -14.81
C VAL A 25 -15.88 -4.28 -14.91
N LEU A 26 -16.88 -5.12 -14.60
CA LEU A 26 -18.30 -4.76 -14.71
C LEU A 26 -18.69 -3.62 -13.76
N GLN A 27 -18.18 -3.60 -12.52
CA GLN A 27 -18.47 -2.53 -11.57
C GLN A 27 -17.89 -1.18 -12.01
N LYS A 28 -16.74 -1.18 -12.69
CA LYS A 28 -16.10 0.03 -13.19
C LYS A 28 -16.71 0.51 -14.51
N THR A 29 -17.23 -0.39 -15.35
CA THR A 29 -17.82 -0.07 -16.65
C THR A 29 -19.31 0.26 -16.58
N LEU A 30 -20.06 -0.43 -15.72
CA LEU A 30 -21.51 -0.33 -15.63
C LEU A 30 -21.96 0.31 -14.32
N ARG A 31 -23.09 1.00 -14.39
CA ARG A 31 -23.89 1.40 -13.24
C ARG A 31 -24.81 0.24 -12.82
N PRO A 32 -25.36 0.25 -11.60
CA PRO A 32 -26.31 -0.78 -11.16
C PRO A 32 -27.56 -0.92 -12.05
N ASP A 33 -27.95 0.15 -12.74
CA ASP A 33 -29.06 0.16 -13.71
C ASP A 33 -28.68 -0.40 -15.09
N GLY A 34 -27.50 -0.99 -15.23
CA GLY A 34 -26.98 -1.55 -16.48
C GLY A 34 -26.46 -0.50 -17.47
N LYS A 35 -26.57 0.80 -17.16
CA LYS A 35 -26.08 1.86 -18.05
C LYS A 35 -24.57 2.01 -17.95
N PHE A 36 -23.96 2.51 -19.03
CA PHE A 36 -22.54 2.84 -19.02
C PHE A 36 -22.24 3.91 -17.96
N ARG A 37 -21.25 3.64 -17.11
CA ARG A 37 -20.73 4.61 -16.16
C ARG A 37 -19.74 5.50 -16.90
N PRO A 38 -19.88 6.82 -17.00
CA PRO A 38 -18.83 7.67 -17.56
C PRO A 38 -17.65 7.78 -16.58
N ASP A 39 -16.43 7.92 -17.09
CA ASP A 39 -15.21 8.14 -16.30
C ASP A 39 -14.38 9.24 -16.98
N ALA A 40 -13.77 10.13 -16.20
CA ALA A 40 -13.02 11.29 -16.69
C ALA A 40 -11.65 10.91 -17.26
N GLU A 41 -11.16 9.72 -16.94
CA GLU A 41 -9.86 9.21 -17.40
C GLU A 41 -9.95 8.39 -18.69
N ASP A 42 -11.16 8.22 -19.21
CA ASP A 42 -11.36 7.56 -20.49
C ASP A 42 -10.72 8.41 -21.59
N HIS A 43 -9.90 7.76 -22.42
CA HIS A 43 -9.23 8.40 -23.55
C HIS A 43 -9.27 7.49 -24.78
N ARG A 44 -9.07 8.07 -25.95
CA ARG A 44 -9.14 7.35 -27.23
C ARG A 44 -7.95 6.39 -27.36
N TYR A 45 -8.21 5.17 -27.82
CA TYR A 45 -7.18 4.21 -28.20
C TYR A 45 -6.72 4.48 -29.63
N GLU A 46 -5.41 4.51 -29.85
CA GLU A 46 -4.81 4.64 -31.19
C GLU A 46 -4.65 3.25 -31.81
N GLY A 47 -5.40 2.95 -32.87
CA GLY A 47 -5.27 1.69 -33.62
C GLY A 47 -6.59 1.02 -34.02
N VAL A 48 -7.70 1.38 -33.36
CA VAL A 48 -9.06 0.93 -33.71
C VAL A 48 -9.97 2.16 -33.76
N GLU A 49 -10.75 2.30 -34.82
CA GLU A 49 -11.66 3.44 -34.98
C GLU A 49 -12.72 3.46 -33.86
N ASP A 50 -12.98 4.66 -33.32
CA ASP A 50 -13.91 4.90 -32.21
C ASP A 50 -13.68 4.09 -30.92
N ALA A 51 -12.48 3.52 -30.74
CA ALA A 51 -12.10 2.82 -29.52
C ALA A 51 -11.62 3.77 -28.42
N TRP A 52 -11.98 3.42 -27.18
CA TRP A 52 -11.62 4.13 -25.96
C TRP A 52 -11.12 3.15 -24.91
N ILE A 53 -10.20 3.60 -24.07
CA ILE A 53 -9.63 2.84 -22.97
C ILE A 53 -10.18 3.37 -21.65
N ARG A 54 -10.58 2.43 -20.79
CA ARG A 54 -10.86 2.67 -19.38
C ARG A 54 -9.89 1.91 -18.49
N TYR A 55 -9.32 2.61 -17.52
CA TYR A 55 -8.56 1.97 -16.44
C TYR A 55 -9.49 1.41 -15.36
N VAL A 56 -9.38 0.11 -15.09
CA VAL A 56 -10.13 -0.59 -14.04
C VAL A 56 -9.36 -0.65 -12.74
N SER A 57 -8.02 -0.77 -12.79
CA SER A 57 -7.13 -0.64 -11.64
C SER A 57 -5.84 0.11 -12.01
N ARG A 58 -5.19 0.74 -11.03
CA ARG A 58 -3.90 1.43 -11.22
C ARG A 58 -2.80 0.66 -10.50
N GLN A 59 -1.87 0.03 -11.24
CA GLN A 59 -0.56 -0.53 -10.81
C GLN A 59 0.04 -1.42 -11.92
N ARG A 60 1.13 -2.15 -11.63
CA ARG A 60 1.83 -3.06 -12.58
C ARG A 60 0.96 -4.21 -13.13
N THR A 61 -0.17 -4.50 -12.49
CA THR A 61 -1.24 -5.42 -12.94
C THR A 61 -2.54 -4.64 -13.17
N ALA A 62 -2.44 -3.50 -13.86
CA ALA A 62 -3.58 -2.65 -14.17
C ALA A 62 -4.52 -3.37 -15.14
N TYR A 63 -5.77 -3.60 -14.72
CA TYR A 63 -6.83 -4.06 -15.60
C TYR A 63 -7.35 -2.90 -16.42
N ARG A 64 -7.73 -3.20 -17.65
CA ARG A 64 -8.23 -2.25 -18.63
C ARG A 64 -9.43 -2.82 -19.32
N VAL A 65 -10.28 -1.91 -19.77
CA VAL A 65 -11.40 -2.23 -20.64
C VAL A 65 -11.28 -1.36 -21.87
N ILE A 66 -11.41 -2.00 -23.02
CA ILE A 66 -11.49 -1.32 -24.30
C ILE A 66 -12.94 -1.38 -24.75
N TYR A 67 -13.49 -0.23 -25.11
CA TYR A 67 -14.87 -0.12 -25.56
C TYR A 67 -14.96 0.76 -26.81
N LEU A 68 -15.96 0.51 -27.64
CA LEU A 68 -16.21 1.25 -28.87
C LEU A 68 -17.40 2.16 -28.67
N LYS A 69 -17.30 3.38 -29.19
CA LYS A 69 -18.36 4.39 -29.10
C LYS A 69 -18.92 4.66 -30.50
N TYR A 70 -19.90 3.87 -30.91
CA TYR A 70 -20.62 4.08 -32.16
C TYR A 70 -21.92 4.84 -31.93
N ARG A 71 -21.97 6.09 -32.43
CA ARG A 71 -23.12 6.99 -32.25
C ARG A 71 -23.50 7.12 -30.76
N ASP A 72 -24.69 6.68 -30.38
CA ASP A 72 -25.23 6.75 -29.02
C ASP A 72 -25.06 5.45 -28.20
N ASN A 73 -24.34 4.47 -28.76
CA ASN A 73 -24.17 3.14 -28.18
C ASN A 73 -22.73 2.91 -27.70
N ILE A 74 -22.59 2.10 -26.65
CA ILE A 74 -21.31 1.63 -26.13
C ILE A 74 -21.19 0.13 -26.33
N TYR A 75 -20.11 -0.34 -26.94
CA TYR A 75 -19.80 -1.75 -27.11
C TYR A 75 -18.56 -2.10 -26.31
N LEU A 76 -18.71 -2.88 -25.23
CA LEU A 76 -17.56 -3.37 -24.47
C LEU A 76 -16.86 -4.45 -25.31
N TYR A 77 -15.59 -4.23 -25.67
CA TYR A 77 -14.88 -5.01 -26.68
C TYR A 77 -13.87 -5.98 -26.08
N ARG A 78 -12.93 -5.50 -25.25
CA ARG A 78 -11.92 -6.33 -24.61
C ARG A 78 -11.72 -5.93 -23.16
N ALA A 79 -11.30 -6.87 -22.33
CA ALA A 79 -10.88 -6.61 -20.97
C ALA A 79 -9.66 -7.47 -20.60
N GLY A 80 -8.76 -6.94 -19.77
CA GLY A 80 -7.64 -7.73 -19.26
C GLY A 80 -6.54 -6.85 -18.69
N GLU A 81 -5.35 -7.43 -18.53
CA GLU A 81 -4.16 -6.70 -18.07
C GLU A 81 -3.67 -5.69 -19.12
N HIS A 82 -2.60 -4.94 -18.80
CA HIS A 82 -1.98 -3.96 -19.70
C HIS A 82 -1.74 -4.49 -21.13
N SER A 83 -1.38 -5.76 -21.27
CA SER A 83 -1.00 -6.40 -22.53
C SER A 83 -2.13 -6.63 -23.52
N ILE A 84 -3.40 -6.37 -23.14
CA ILE A 84 -4.52 -6.49 -24.09
C ILE A 84 -4.41 -5.49 -25.26
N GLU A 85 -3.64 -4.42 -25.08
CA GLU A 85 -3.37 -3.40 -26.10
C GLU A 85 -2.32 -3.86 -27.13
N ASP A 86 -1.40 -4.75 -26.76
CA ASP A 86 -0.22 -5.08 -27.57
C ASP A 86 -0.57 -5.84 -28.87
N ARG A 87 -1.78 -6.41 -28.94
CA ARG A 87 -2.28 -7.18 -30.09
C ARG A 87 -3.75 -6.88 -30.38
N LEU A 88 -4.22 -5.68 -30.03
CA LEU A 88 -5.60 -5.33 -30.29
C LEU A 88 -5.81 -5.23 -31.80
N THR A 89 -6.81 -5.95 -32.28
CA THR A 89 -7.27 -5.90 -33.67
C THR A 89 -8.66 -5.28 -33.70
N GLU A 90 -9.16 -4.93 -34.87
CA GLU A 90 -10.56 -4.55 -34.98
C GLU A 90 -11.47 -5.73 -34.62
N PRO A 91 -12.67 -5.48 -34.07
CA PRO A 91 -13.65 -6.54 -33.86
C PRO A 91 -13.89 -7.34 -35.14
N ALA A 92 -14.10 -8.65 -35.01
CA ALA A 92 -14.36 -9.48 -36.18
C ALA A 92 -15.61 -8.99 -36.94
N THR A 93 -15.63 -9.19 -38.26
CA THR A 93 -16.81 -8.87 -39.09
C THR A 93 -18.03 -9.60 -38.53
N GLY A 94 -19.10 -8.86 -38.19
CA GLY A 94 -20.30 -9.45 -37.55
C GLY A 94 -20.32 -9.37 -36.02
N ALA A 95 -19.25 -8.92 -35.36
CA ALA A 95 -19.17 -8.90 -33.90
C ALA A 95 -20.18 -7.93 -33.26
N VAL A 96 -20.44 -6.79 -33.93
CA VAL A 96 -21.42 -5.78 -33.47
C VAL A 96 -22.85 -6.33 -33.57
N GLU A 97 -23.14 -7.13 -34.59
CA GLU A 97 -24.41 -7.82 -34.80
C GLU A 97 -24.60 -8.98 -33.81
N ALA A 98 -23.50 -9.63 -33.40
CA ALA A 98 -23.48 -10.66 -32.36
C ALA A 98 -23.43 -10.08 -30.93
N ALA A 99 -23.39 -8.75 -30.78
CA ALA A 99 -23.24 -8.11 -29.49
C ALA A 99 -24.48 -8.33 -28.62
N VAL A 100 -24.27 -8.76 -27.38
CA VAL A 100 -25.36 -9.01 -26.44
C VAL A 100 -25.75 -7.69 -25.78
N PRO A 101 -26.99 -7.19 -25.95
CA PRO A 101 -27.41 -5.99 -25.25
C PRO A 101 -27.38 -6.22 -23.75
N VAL A 102 -26.79 -5.28 -23.02
CA VAL A 102 -27.07 -5.09 -21.61
C VAL A 102 -28.46 -4.47 -21.55
N VAL A 103 -29.49 -5.30 -21.76
CA VAL A 103 -30.89 -4.89 -21.61
C VAL A 103 -31.04 -4.28 -20.23
N GLU A 104 -31.81 -3.18 -20.11
CA GLU A 104 -32.15 -2.56 -18.82
C GLU A 104 -32.30 -3.66 -17.81
N ALA A 105 -31.31 -3.75 -16.92
CA ALA A 105 -31.06 -4.93 -16.11
C ALA A 105 -32.39 -5.26 -15.45
N GLY A 106 -33.08 -6.30 -15.94
CA GLY A 106 -34.30 -6.76 -15.31
C GLY A 106 -34.00 -7.03 -13.83
N PRO A 107 -35.01 -7.13 -12.98
CA PRO A 107 -34.82 -7.46 -11.59
C PRO A 107 -33.91 -8.68 -11.39
N GLU A 108 -33.70 -9.55 -12.39
CA GLU A 108 -32.74 -10.65 -12.38
C GLU A 108 -31.25 -10.27 -12.56
N LEU A 109 -30.87 -9.28 -13.38
CA LEU A 109 -29.46 -8.83 -13.45
C LEU A 109 -29.18 -7.85 -12.31
N ALA A 110 -30.16 -7.01 -11.96
CA ALA A 110 -30.11 -6.20 -10.74
C ALA A 110 -30.10 -7.08 -9.48
N ALA A 111 -30.85 -8.20 -9.43
CA ALA A 111 -30.76 -9.20 -8.37
C ALA A 111 -29.58 -10.15 -8.55
N ALA A 112 -29.00 -10.35 -9.73
CA ALA A 112 -27.70 -11.04 -9.81
C ALA A 112 -26.63 -10.13 -9.21
N ILE A 113 -26.70 -8.82 -9.42
CA ILE A 113 -25.80 -7.82 -8.82
C ILE A 113 -26.14 -7.57 -7.33
N ALA A 114 -27.40 -7.68 -6.90
CA ALA A 114 -27.88 -7.39 -5.54
C ALA A 114 -28.10 -8.63 -4.64
N ALA A 115 -28.39 -9.80 -5.22
CA ALA A 115 -28.37 -11.13 -4.58
C ALA A 115 -27.01 -11.82 -4.73
N MET A 116 -26.09 -11.29 -5.56
CA MET A 116 -24.68 -11.35 -5.19
C MET A 116 -24.56 -10.68 -3.82
N PRO A 117 -24.09 -11.39 -2.80
CA PRO A 117 -24.26 -10.97 -1.42
C PRO A 117 -23.65 -9.58 -1.21
N ALA A 118 -24.50 -8.59 -0.97
CA ALA A 118 -24.12 -7.45 -0.15
C ALA A 118 -23.87 -8.02 1.23
N LEU A 119 -22.60 -8.29 1.55
CA LEU A 119 -22.09 -8.53 2.90
C LEU A 119 -23.16 -9.05 3.87
N HIS A 120 -23.66 -10.25 3.64
CA HIS A 120 -23.62 -11.19 4.74
C HIS A 120 -22.23 -11.76 4.62
N THR A 121 -21.32 -11.16 5.39
CA THR A 121 -20.17 -11.86 5.95
C THR A 121 -20.69 -13.27 6.25
N PRO A 122 -20.36 -14.30 5.45
CA PRO A 122 -20.36 -15.59 6.05
C PRO A 122 -19.41 -15.39 7.22
N GLN A 123 -19.72 -15.95 8.37
CA GLN A 123 -18.72 -16.26 9.37
C GLN A 123 -17.70 -17.28 8.80
N ALA A 124 -17.37 -17.22 7.50
CA ALA A 124 -16.04 -17.46 6.99
C ALA A 124 -15.17 -16.52 7.80
N SER A 125 -14.41 -17.12 8.73
CA SER A 125 -13.18 -16.54 9.25
C SER A 125 -12.64 -15.56 8.21
N ALA A 126 -12.58 -14.26 8.56
CA ALA A 126 -12.03 -13.21 7.71
C ALA A 126 -10.86 -13.83 6.94
N PRO A 127 -10.81 -13.72 5.59
CA PRO A 127 -9.83 -14.46 4.78
C PRO A 127 -8.50 -14.33 5.50
N LEU A 128 -7.97 -15.46 6.00
CA LEU A 128 -6.91 -15.47 7.02
C LEU A 128 -5.87 -14.44 6.60
N ILE A 129 -5.94 -13.24 7.18
CA ILE A 129 -5.05 -12.16 6.78
C ILE A 129 -3.72 -12.70 7.24
N ASN A 130 -2.87 -13.07 6.29
CA ASN A 130 -1.56 -13.57 6.65
C ASN A 130 -0.81 -12.40 7.27
N ARG A 131 -0.86 -12.35 8.60
CA ARG A 131 -0.18 -11.36 9.41
C ARG A 131 1.32 -11.62 9.41
N PHE A 132 1.75 -12.86 9.14
CA PHE A 132 3.17 -13.14 8.95
C PHE A 132 3.65 -12.57 7.61
N LYS A 133 4.67 -11.71 7.69
CA LYS A 133 5.36 -11.08 6.57
C LYS A 133 6.79 -11.59 6.57
N ARG A 134 7.21 -12.19 5.45
CA ARG A 134 8.59 -12.65 5.26
C ARG A 134 9.31 -11.78 4.24
N ASN A 135 10.64 -11.81 4.23
CA ASN A 135 11.43 -11.12 3.21
C ASN A 135 11.90 -12.01 2.06
N VAL A 136 11.89 -13.33 2.24
CA VAL A 136 12.30 -14.31 1.23
C VAL A 136 11.18 -15.35 1.06
N PRO A 137 10.85 -15.78 -0.17
CA PRO A 137 11.36 -15.30 -1.45
C PRO A 137 10.76 -13.95 -1.89
N SER A 138 9.80 -13.40 -1.14
CA SER A 138 9.11 -12.16 -1.49
C SER A 138 9.34 -11.12 -0.38
N PRO A 139 9.79 -9.89 -0.70
CA PRO A 139 10.10 -8.85 0.28
C PRO A 139 8.83 -8.19 0.85
N GLN A 140 8.05 -8.93 1.66
CA GLN A 140 6.75 -8.46 2.13
C GLN A 140 6.88 -7.33 3.17
N VAL A 141 7.89 -7.35 4.02
CA VAL A 141 8.10 -6.29 5.04
C VAL A 141 8.30 -4.94 4.35
N ASN A 142 9.19 -4.90 3.36
CA ASN A 142 9.42 -3.73 2.51
C ASN A 142 8.12 -3.26 1.85
N ARG A 143 7.41 -4.17 1.17
CA ARG A 143 6.17 -3.84 0.46
C ARG A 143 5.10 -3.24 1.38
N GLU A 144 4.93 -3.80 2.57
CA GLU A 144 3.97 -3.29 3.55
C GLU A 144 4.31 -1.85 3.94
N ILE A 145 5.56 -1.56 4.27
CA ILE A 145 6.00 -0.22 4.66
C ILE A 145 5.84 0.78 3.51
N PHE A 146 6.34 0.46 2.32
CA PHE A 146 6.26 1.38 1.18
C PHE A 146 4.83 1.55 0.64
N SER A 147 3.93 0.60 0.90
CA SER A 147 2.50 0.79 0.62
C SER A 147 1.87 1.93 1.42
N ARG A 148 2.49 2.33 2.53
CA ARG A 148 2.04 3.43 3.39
C ARG A 148 2.56 4.80 2.97
N ARG A 149 3.46 4.87 1.98
CA ARG A 149 4.12 6.13 1.60
C ARG A 149 3.17 7.28 1.28
N ASN A 150 2.04 6.97 0.65
CA ASN A 150 1.07 7.98 0.18
C ASN A 150 -0.16 8.08 1.09
N LEU A 151 -0.10 7.48 2.29
CA LEU A 151 -1.15 7.62 3.29
C LEU A 151 -0.73 8.73 4.27
N PRO A 152 -1.67 9.60 4.70
CA PRO A 152 -1.39 10.54 5.77
C PRO A 152 -1.19 9.79 7.09
N HIS A 153 -0.05 10.01 7.73
CA HIS A 153 0.23 9.48 9.06
C HIS A 153 0.20 10.59 10.11
N LYS A 154 -0.32 10.26 11.28
CA LYS A 154 -0.23 11.11 12.47
C LYS A 154 1.13 10.90 13.14
N ASP A 155 1.47 9.62 13.33
CA ASP A 155 2.66 9.19 14.05
C ASP A 155 3.37 8.07 13.28
N ILE A 156 4.70 8.12 13.22
CA ILE A 156 5.55 7.04 12.70
C ILE A 156 6.58 6.70 13.78
N TRP A 157 6.53 5.47 14.31
CA TRP A 157 7.49 4.99 15.31
C TRP A 157 8.34 3.87 14.72
N LEU A 158 9.64 4.10 14.70
CA LEU A 158 10.64 3.17 14.22
C LEU A 158 11.50 2.72 15.39
N VAL A 159 11.38 1.46 15.79
CA VAL A 159 12.16 0.87 16.88
C VAL A 159 13.02 -0.22 16.28
N ALA A 160 14.34 -0.09 16.33
CA ALA A 160 15.26 -1.15 15.92
C ALA A 160 16.65 -0.95 16.54
N PRO A 161 17.34 -2.03 16.96
CA PRO A 161 18.66 -1.90 17.59
C PRO A 161 19.79 -1.69 16.58
N PHE A 162 19.61 -2.14 15.34
CA PHE A 162 20.62 -2.04 14.30
C PHE A 162 20.04 -1.26 13.13
N ILE A 163 20.73 -0.18 12.79
CA ILE A 163 20.33 0.76 11.76
C ILE A 163 21.47 0.91 10.77
N ASP A 164 21.14 0.79 9.48
CA ASP A 164 21.98 1.18 8.36
C ASP A 164 21.69 2.65 8.05
N CYS A 165 22.64 3.54 8.32
CA CYS A 165 22.46 4.98 8.19
C CYS A 165 22.18 5.41 6.74
N ASP A 166 22.63 4.63 5.74
CA ASP A 166 22.40 4.91 4.32
C ASP A 166 20.91 4.83 3.95
N LEU A 167 20.10 4.07 4.70
CA LEU A 167 18.65 4.03 4.51
C LEU A 167 17.97 5.38 4.73
N PHE A 168 18.58 6.21 5.58
CA PHE A 168 18.06 7.50 6.01
C PHE A 168 18.63 8.68 5.22
N ALA A 169 19.47 8.41 4.21
CA ALA A 169 19.92 9.44 3.29
C ALA A 169 18.71 10.10 2.60
N PRO A 170 18.70 11.43 2.37
CA PRO A 170 17.59 12.12 1.68
C PRO A 170 17.29 11.57 0.29
N THR A 171 18.32 11.01 -0.36
CA THR A 171 18.24 10.42 -1.69
C THR A 171 17.77 8.97 -1.68
N ALA A 172 17.82 8.29 -0.53
CA ALA A 172 17.34 6.93 -0.38
C ALA A 172 15.80 6.91 -0.33
N ALA A 173 15.19 5.86 -0.88
CA ALA A 173 13.74 5.75 -0.96
C ALA A 173 13.05 5.76 0.42
N PHE A 174 13.69 5.13 1.42
CA PHE A 174 13.17 5.09 2.79
C PHE A 174 13.35 6.45 3.49
N GLY A 175 14.52 7.07 3.39
CA GLY A 175 14.76 8.43 3.88
C GLY A 175 13.79 9.44 3.27
N LYS A 176 13.56 9.40 1.95
CA LYS A 176 12.57 10.23 1.28
C LYS A 176 11.15 10.00 1.82
N LEU A 177 10.75 8.75 2.03
CA LEU A 177 9.44 8.44 2.62
C LEU A 177 9.25 9.14 3.97
N LEU A 178 10.26 9.10 4.86
CA LEU A 178 10.14 9.74 6.17
C LEU A 178 10.10 11.26 6.08
N LEU A 179 10.91 11.85 5.20
CA LEU A 179 10.92 13.31 5.01
C LEU A 179 9.62 13.80 4.38
N ASP A 180 9.10 13.11 3.36
CA ASP A 180 7.80 13.39 2.77
C ASP A 180 6.71 13.41 3.88
N GLN A 181 6.78 12.48 4.84
CA GLN A 181 5.82 12.38 5.95
C GLN A 181 5.98 13.46 7.02
N VAL A 182 7.22 13.84 7.35
CA VAL A 182 7.49 15.00 8.22
C VAL A 182 6.96 16.28 7.60
N GLU A 183 7.18 16.47 6.29
CA GLU A 183 6.66 17.63 5.54
C GLU A 183 5.13 17.66 5.53
N ASP A 184 4.49 16.48 5.47
CA ASP A 184 3.05 16.30 5.60
C ASP A 184 2.52 16.44 7.04
N GLY A 185 3.40 16.72 8.02
CA GLY A 185 3.03 17.01 9.42
C GLY A 185 2.98 15.79 10.35
N ALA A 186 3.47 14.62 9.91
CA ALA A 186 3.56 13.44 10.76
C ALA A 186 4.68 13.59 11.81
N SER A 187 4.42 13.11 13.03
CA SER A 187 5.45 12.96 14.06
C SER A 187 6.27 11.70 13.81
N VAL A 188 7.56 11.86 13.49
CA VAL A 188 8.46 10.71 13.24
C VAL A 188 9.42 10.53 14.40
N VAL A 189 9.40 9.34 15.01
CA VAL A 189 10.28 8.96 16.11
C VAL A 189 11.11 7.73 15.76
N LEU A 190 12.40 7.81 16.03
CA LEU A 190 13.36 6.72 15.96
C LEU A 190 13.85 6.34 17.35
N ILE A 191 13.65 5.08 17.76
CA ILE A 191 14.19 4.52 19.00
C ILE A 191 15.21 3.44 18.62
N THR A 192 16.47 3.64 19.04
CA THR A 192 17.57 2.75 18.65
C THR A 192 18.51 2.41 19.79
N ALA A 193 19.34 1.38 19.60
CA ALA A 193 20.43 1.08 20.51
C ALA A 193 21.60 2.06 20.29
N PRO A 194 22.47 2.24 21.30
CA PRO A 194 23.70 3.01 21.13
C PRO A 194 24.58 2.47 19.97
N PRO A 195 25.07 3.31 19.04
CA PRO A 195 25.94 2.88 17.96
C PRO A 195 27.30 2.41 18.49
N LYS A 196 27.80 1.27 17.99
CA LYS A 196 29.04 0.63 18.48
C LYS A 196 30.30 1.46 18.24
N ASP A 197 30.34 2.17 17.12
CA ASP A 197 31.43 3.06 16.72
C ASP A 197 31.36 4.42 17.43
N LYS A 198 30.32 4.66 18.24
CA LYS A 198 30.05 5.92 18.94
C LYS A 198 29.84 7.11 18.01
N ASN A 199 29.62 6.86 16.72
CA ASN A 199 29.31 7.89 15.74
C ASN A 199 27.81 8.21 15.77
N ILE A 200 27.48 9.43 16.16
CA ILE A 200 26.10 9.92 16.22
C ILE A 200 25.78 10.95 15.13
N ASP A 201 26.73 11.30 14.25
CA ASP A 201 26.55 12.37 13.25
C ASP A 201 25.33 12.14 12.37
N TRP A 202 25.07 10.88 12.00
CA TRP A 202 23.88 10.51 11.22
C TRP A 202 22.58 10.70 11.99
N MET A 203 22.58 10.52 13.32
CA MET A 203 21.44 10.80 14.19
C MET A 203 21.22 12.31 14.27
N GLU A 204 22.29 13.09 14.40
CA GLU A 204 22.20 14.55 14.43
C GLU A 204 21.61 15.11 13.14
N ASN A 205 22.10 14.62 11.99
CA ASN A 205 21.58 14.97 10.67
C ASN A 205 20.10 14.61 10.47
N LEU A 206 19.62 13.55 11.12
CA LEU A 206 18.21 13.18 11.12
C LEU A 206 17.37 14.07 12.04
N ALA A 207 17.90 14.37 13.23
CA ALA A 207 17.24 15.25 14.18
C ALA A 207 17.05 16.68 13.64
N GLU A 208 18.01 17.18 12.86
CA GLU A 208 17.89 18.44 12.14
C GLU A 208 16.72 18.47 11.14
N ARG A 209 16.28 17.29 10.68
CA ARG A 209 15.13 17.10 9.79
C ARG A 209 13.87 16.72 10.55
N GLN A 210 13.78 17.14 11.82
CA GLN A 210 12.62 16.97 12.69
C GLN A 210 12.25 15.50 13.01
N VAL A 211 13.19 14.56 12.82
CA VAL A 211 13.03 13.20 13.33
C VAL A 211 13.45 13.17 14.80
N THR A 212 12.55 12.80 15.70
CA THR A 212 12.88 12.69 17.12
C THR A 212 13.64 11.38 17.37
N ILE A 213 14.75 11.43 18.11
CA ILE A 213 15.61 10.26 18.34
C ILE A 213 15.77 9.98 19.82
N PHE A 214 15.46 8.74 20.21
CA PHE A 214 15.74 8.18 21.52
C PHE A 214 16.73 7.02 21.42
N VAL A 215 17.69 7.00 22.33
CA VAL A 215 18.67 5.92 22.47
C VAL A 215 18.34 5.11 23.71
N TYR A 216 17.99 3.84 23.52
CA TYR A 216 17.62 2.92 24.60
C TYR A 216 18.71 1.85 24.77
N PRO A 217 19.42 1.81 25.92
CA PRO A 217 20.41 0.77 26.19
C PRO A 217 19.76 -0.61 26.22
N ARG A 218 20.42 -1.62 25.64
CA ARG A 218 19.92 -3.01 25.56
C ARG A 218 18.62 -3.16 24.76
N LEU A 219 18.31 -2.22 23.87
CA LEU A 219 17.23 -2.41 22.90
C LEU A 219 17.54 -3.63 22.03
N HIS A 220 16.54 -4.49 21.82
CA HIS A 220 16.62 -5.57 20.84
C HIS A 220 15.32 -5.74 20.03
N THR A 221 14.27 -5.04 20.43
CA THR A 221 12.97 -5.02 19.75
C THR A 221 13.09 -4.43 18.34
N LYS A 222 12.36 -5.02 17.39
CA LYS A 222 12.12 -4.38 16.09
C LYS A 222 10.64 -4.20 15.87
N LEU A 223 10.21 -2.95 15.86
CA LEU A 223 8.81 -2.54 15.78
C LEU A 223 8.71 -1.34 14.82
N TYR A 224 7.81 -1.42 13.85
CA TYR A 224 7.57 -0.37 12.87
C TYR A 224 6.09 -0.02 12.87
N CYS A 225 5.78 1.22 13.24
CA CYS A 225 4.43 1.74 13.32
C CYS A 225 4.28 2.90 12.34
N PHE A 226 3.25 2.83 11.49
CA PHE A 226 2.79 3.93 10.65
C PHE A 226 1.33 4.13 10.98
N ILE A 227 1.04 5.11 11.84
CA ILE A 227 -0.28 5.33 12.41
C ILE A 227 -1.04 6.30 11.53
N PHE A 228 -2.12 5.82 10.94
CA PHE A 228 -2.94 6.59 10.02
C PHE A 228 -3.60 7.78 10.73
N ASP A 229 -3.59 8.96 10.09
CA ASP A 229 -4.33 10.12 10.61
C ASP A 229 -5.80 10.06 10.19
N GLU A 230 -6.65 9.59 11.10
CA GLU A 230 -8.10 9.54 10.90
C GLU A 230 -8.72 10.92 10.59
N ASN A 231 -8.11 12.02 11.02
CA ASN A 231 -8.61 13.37 10.70
C ASN A 231 -8.42 13.72 9.22
N ARG A 232 -7.49 13.06 8.53
CA ARG A 232 -7.14 13.28 7.12
C ARG A 232 -7.76 12.23 6.20
N ARG A 233 -8.65 11.39 6.70
CA ARG A 233 -9.35 10.32 5.95
C ARG A 233 -10.10 10.79 4.69
N TYR A 234 -10.49 12.06 4.65
CA TYR A 234 -11.27 12.66 3.56
C TYR A 234 -10.44 13.54 2.61
N GLU A 235 -9.11 13.47 2.67
CA GLU A 235 -8.26 14.21 1.74
C GLU A 235 -8.44 13.77 0.27
N ARG A 236 -8.30 14.73 -0.65
CA ARG A 236 -8.47 14.49 -2.09
C ARG A 236 -7.46 13.44 -2.57
N GLY A 237 -7.97 12.28 -3.00
CA GLY A 237 -7.16 11.15 -3.46
C GLY A 237 -7.39 9.88 -2.65
N LEU A 238 -7.96 10.01 -1.45
CA LEU A 238 -8.44 8.89 -0.65
C LEU A 238 -9.91 8.61 -1.01
N GLN A 239 -10.21 7.38 -1.44
CA GLN A 239 -11.57 6.99 -1.84
C GLN A 239 -12.44 6.71 -0.62
N HIS A 240 -13.67 7.23 -0.63
CA HIS A 240 -14.65 6.96 0.41
C HIS A 240 -15.02 5.46 0.42
N GLY A 241 -14.74 4.77 1.52
CA GLY A 241 -14.99 3.33 1.68
C GLY A 241 -13.74 2.46 1.68
N ASP A 242 -12.57 3.00 1.32
CA ASP A 242 -11.29 2.31 1.53
C ASP A 242 -10.99 2.26 3.04
N ARG A 243 -10.70 1.05 3.54
CA ARG A 243 -10.13 0.88 4.88
C ARG A 243 -8.64 1.19 4.81
N TYR A 244 -8.30 2.48 4.86
CA TYR A 244 -6.96 2.90 5.23
C TYR A 244 -6.73 2.48 6.68
N SER A 245 -5.60 1.86 6.91
CA SER A 245 -5.26 1.22 8.16
C SER A 245 -3.86 1.66 8.55
N SER A 246 -3.66 1.87 9.84
CA SER A 246 -2.36 1.84 10.47
C SER A 246 -1.63 0.54 10.13
N LEU A 247 -0.31 0.61 10.12
CA LEU A 247 0.57 -0.53 9.97
C LEU A 247 1.37 -0.66 11.26
N ILE A 248 1.28 -1.82 11.90
CA ILE A 248 2.11 -2.17 13.05
C ILE A 248 2.81 -3.48 12.70
N LEU A 249 4.13 -3.44 12.58
CA LEU A 249 4.96 -4.61 12.26
C LEU A 249 5.92 -4.89 13.42
N LEU A 250 5.84 -6.09 13.99
CA LEU A 250 6.74 -6.59 15.02
C LEU A 250 7.49 -7.81 14.48
N GLY A 251 8.81 -7.87 14.60
CA GLY A 251 9.52 -9.01 14.03
C GLY A 251 11.03 -9.06 14.21
N SER A 252 11.68 -9.83 13.33
CA SER A 252 13.13 -10.05 13.33
C SER A 252 13.92 -9.07 12.46
N ALA A 253 13.27 -8.43 11.48
CA ALA A 253 13.90 -7.52 10.54
C ALA A 253 14.45 -6.28 11.26
N ASN A 254 15.75 -6.01 11.13
CA ASN A 254 16.34 -4.72 11.52
C ASN A 254 16.18 -3.69 10.40
N LEU A 255 16.32 -2.39 10.73
CA LEU A 255 16.38 -1.29 9.77
C LEU A 255 17.74 -1.26 9.06
N THR A 256 18.06 -2.32 8.34
CA THR A 256 19.25 -2.43 7.50
C THR A 256 18.87 -2.81 6.08
N SER A 257 19.71 -2.51 5.09
CA SER A 257 19.42 -2.90 3.71
C SER A 257 19.11 -4.40 3.56
N PRO A 258 19.88 -5.34 4.17
CA PRO A 258 19.53 -6.77 4.16
C PRO A 258 18.27 -7.12 4.97
N GLY A 259 18.07 -6.48 6.13
CA GLY A 259 16.94 -6.75 7.03
C GLY A 259 15.61 -6.28 6.47
N MET A 260 15.60 -5.21 5.68
CA MET A 260 14.42 -4.66 5.03
C MET A 260 14.28 -5.11 3.57
N ALA A 261 15.18 -5.98 3.08
CA ALA A 261 15.23 -6.38 1.67
C ALA A 261 15.19 -5.17 0.72
N LEU A 262 16.03 -4.16 1.01
CA LEU A 262 16.20 -2.96 0.19
C LEU A 262 17.40 -3.12 -0.74
N GLY A 263 17.19 -2.93 -2.04
CA GLY A 263 18.21 -3.08 -3.08
C GLY A 263 18.30 -4.47 -3.70
N SER A 264 19.32 -4.69 -4.54
CA SER A 264 19.55 -5.94 -5.29
C SER A 264 20.48 -6.93 -4.56
N GLY A 265 20.81 -6.66 -3.29
CA GLY A 265 21.74 -7.43 -2.49
C GLY A 265 21.16 -8.71 -1.89
N ARG A 266 22.00 -9.44 -1.13
CA ARG A 266 21.54 -10.58 -0.31
C ARG A 266 20.58 -10.06 0.76
N CYS A 267 19.35 -10.56 0.74
CA CYS A 267 18.35 -10.30 1.77
C CYS A 267 18.49 -11.32 2.91
N ASN A 268 18.25 -10.89 4.14
CA ASN A 268 18.14 -11.82 5.26
C ASN A 268 16.80 -12.56 5.21
N GLU A 269 16.79 -13.81 5.69
CA GLU A 269 15.55 -14.47 6.05
C GLU A 269 15.00 -13.78 7.30
N GLU A 270 13.89 -13.05 7.16
CA GLU A 270 13.27 -12.30 8.24
C GLU A 270 11.78 -12.64 8.29
N LEU A 271 11.23 -12.68 9.51
CA LEU A 271 9.82 -12.90 9.78
C LEU A 271 9.30 -11.78 10.68
N CYS A 272 8.26 -11.11 10.21
CA CYS A 272 7.51 -10.11 10.97
C CYS A 272 6.05 -10.53 11.08
N TYR A 273 5.37 -10.00 12.07
CA TYR A 273 3.94 -10.16 12.31
C TYR A 273 3.29 -8.78 12.25
N ALA A 274 2.27 -8.66 11.41
CA ALA A 274 1.41 -7.50 11.32
C ALA A 274 0.43 -7.54 12.49
N VAL A 275 0.73 -6.73 13.49
CA VAL A 275 -0.06 -6.61 14.72
C VAL A 275 -1.41 -5.96 14.37
N PRO A 276 -2.51 -6.45 14.94
CA PRO A 276 -3.83 -5.83 14.78
C PRO A 276 -3.89 -4.40 15.30
N GLU A 277 -4.73 -3.56 14.69
CA GLU A 277 -4.88 -2.17 15.12
C GLU A 277 -5.54 -2.02 16.49
N ASP A 278 -6.35 -2.98 16.92
CA ASP A 278 -6.95 -3.01 18.25
C ASP A 278 -5.93 -3.27 19.36
N GLU A 279 -4.69 -3.61 19.02
CA GLU A 279 -3.57 -3.72 19.96
C GLU A 279 -2.72 -2.44 20.01
N ILE A 280 -3.11 -1.36 19.32
CA ILE A 280 -2.30 -0.13 19.25
C ILE A 280 -2.05 0.52 20.61
N ASP A 281 -3.02 0.49 21.52
CA ASP A 281 -2.88 1.09 22.87
C ASP A 281 -1.72 0.47 23.65
N PHE A 282 -1.54 -0.86 23.53
CA PHE A 282 -0.40 -1.56 24.15
C PHE A 282 0.93 -1.18 23.49
N VAL A 283 0.92 -1.02 22.16
CA VAL A 283 2.10 -0.62 21.40
C VAL A 283 2.51 0.81 21.76
N GLU A 284 1.54 1.72 21.90
CA GLU A 284 1.75 3.09 22.37
C GLU A 284 2.35 3.13 23.76
N GLU A 285 1.80 2.38 24.71
CA GLU A 285 2.34 2.28 26.08
C GLU A 285 3.79 1.79 26.06
N TYR A 286 4.08 0.76 25.26
CA TYR A 286 5.43 0.22 25.12
C TYR A 286 6.41 1.24 24.52
N VAL A 287 6.02 1.95 23.46
CA VAL A 287 6.84 3.00 22.83
C VAL A 287 7.08 4.15 23.81
N ALA A 288 6.06 4.57 24.55
CA ALA A 288 6.17 5.60 25.57
C ALA A 288 7.12 5.19 26.72
N GLU A 289 7.08 3.92 27.16
CA GLU A 289 8.02 3.40 28.16
C GLU A 289 9.47 3.46 27.65
N LEU A 290 9.69 3.06 26.38
CA LEU A 290 10.99 3.15 25.75
C LEU A 290 11.50 4.59 25.63
N MET A 291 10.63 5.56 25.31
CA MET A 291 11.00 6.98 25.27
C MET A 291 11.34 7.51 26.66
N LEU A 292 10.50 7.21 27.66
CA LEU A 292 10.65 7.66 29.05
C LEU A 292 11.95 7.15 29.67
N ARG A 293 12.30 5.89 29.39
CA ARG A 293 13.54 5.26 29.88
C ARG A 293 14.71 5.45 28.92
N GLY A 294 14.47 5.85 27.68
CA GLY A 294 15.50 6.18 26.70
C GLY A 294 16.25 7.47 27.05
N TYR A 295 17.32 7.74 26.31
CA TYR A 295 18.05 9.00 26.36
C TYR A 295 17.78 9.78 25.08
N GLU A 296 17.44 11.05 25.21
CA GLU A 296 17.36 11.94 24.05
C GLU A 296 18.77 12.23 23.51
N LEU A 297 18.85 12.60 22.24
CA LEU A 297 20.11 12.90 21.57
C LEU A 297 21.00 13.94 22.31
N PRO A 298 20.48 15.01 22.93
CA PRO A 298 21.28 15.93 23.75
C PRO A 298 21.98 15.26 24.94
N ASP A 299 21.34 14.28 25.58
CA ASP A 299 21.96 13.55 26.69
C ASP A 299 23.02 12.57 26.18
N VAL A 300 22.77 11.91 25.04
CA VAL A 300 23.76 11.06 24.36
C VAL A 300 25.03 11.86 24.02
N ARG A 301 24.88 13.08 23.48
CA ARG A 301 25.99 14.02 23.23
C ARG A 301 26.78 14.31 24.51
N ARG A 302 26.10 14.53 25.64
CA ARG A 302 26.76 14.78 26.94
C ARG A 302 27.55 13.56 27.41
N PHE A 303 27.03 12.35 27.25
CA PHE A 303 27.77 11.13 27.59
C PHE A 303 29.02 10.96 26.73
N LEU A 304 28.93 11.21 25.42
CA LEU A 304 30.07 11.18 24.51
C LEU A 304 31.14 12.21 24.89
N ALA A 305 30.75 13.47 25.07
CA ALA A 305 31.66 14.56 25.40
C ALA A 305 32.40 14.33 26.74
N ARG A 306 31.77 13.61 27.68
CA ARG A 306 32.36 13.26 28.99
C ARG A 306 33.14 11.96 28.98
N GLY A 307 33.21 11.23 27.86
CA GLY A 307 33.80 9.89 27.81
C GLY A 307 33.05 8.85 28.66
N GLN A 308 31.78 9.11 28.99
CA GLN A 308 30.94 8.29 29.88
C GLN A 308 30.02 7.34 29.13
N TRP A 309 30.37 6.95 27.90
CA TRP A 309 29.57 6.06 27.05
C TRP A 309 29.19 4.75 27.75
N GLN A 310 30.15 4.14 28.46
CA GLN A 310 29.91 2.91 29.21
C GLN A 310 28.88 3.07 30.32
N LYS A 311 28.70 4.27 30.88
CA LYS A 311 27.64 4.51 31.87
C LYS A 311 26.28 4.44 31.20
N MET A 312 26.11 5.07 30.04
CA MET A 312 24.87 5.00 29.27
C MET A 312 24.54 3.55 28.88
N GLU A 313 25.52 2.72 28.54
CA GLU A 313 25.30 1.30 28.21
C GLU A 313 24.87 0.44 29.41
N ASN A 314 25.16 0.89 30.65
CA ASN A 314 25.00 0.12 31.87
C ASN A 314 24.00 0.69 32.89
N GLU A 315 23.71 1.99 32.87
CA GLU A 315 22.78 2.67 33.78
C GLU A 315 21.37 2.76 33.16
N LYS A 316 20.36 2.79 34.04
CA LYS A 316 18.91 2.55 33.82
C LYS A 316 18.49 1.08 33.90
N TRP A 317 18.67 0.52 35.08
CA TRP A 317 17.80 -0.49 35.69
C TRP A 317 17.47 -0.02 37.10
#